data_AF-A0A2H9P203-F1
#
_entry.id   AF-A0A2H9P203-F1
#
_cell.length_a   1.000
_cell.length_b   1.000
_cell.length_c   1.000
_cell.angle_alpha   90.00
_cell.angle_beta   90.00
_cell.angle_gamma   90.00
#
_symmetry.space_group_name_H-M   'P 1'
#
loop_
_entity.id
_entity.type
_entity.pdbx_description
1 polymer ?
#
loop_
_entity_poly.entity_id
_entity_poly.type
_entity_poly.pdbx_seq_one_letter_code
_entity_poly.pdbx_strand_id
1 'polypeptide(L)'
;MNQYIEQIGMIFVNKSFERPNWDEYFMLQAELAKLRSNCITRQVGAVIVRKNRQLATGYNGTPPGIKNCFDGGCKRCQLRMEGKIESGASLDRCLCNHAEANAIMHCAILGIEAGIAGAILYTTFVPCLECTKMAITIG
;
A
#
# COMPACT_ATOMS: atom_id res chain seq x y z
N MET A 1 16.79 14.07 9.38
CA MET A 1 16.59 12.62 9.60
C MET A 1 15.09 12.36 9.51
N ASN A 2 14.66 11.30 8.83
CA ASN A 2 13.25 11.11 8.48
C ASN A 2 12.43 10.83 9.77
N GLN A 3 11.33 11.55 10.00
CA GLN A 3 10.51 11.46 11.22
C GLN A 3 10.02 10.01 11.50
N TYR A 4 9.92 9.19 10.44
CA TYR A 4 9.64 7.75 10.49
C TYR A 4 10.78 6.91 11.08
N ILE A 5 12.04 7.31 10.89
CA ILE A 5 13.21 6.62 11.48
C ILE A 5 13.25 6.87 13.00
N GLU A 6 12.80 8.03 13.47
CA GLU A 6 12.67 8.31 14.91
C GLU A 6 11.52 7.50 15.54
N GLN A 7 10.42 7.31 14.82
CA GLN A 7 9.28 6.48 15.25
C GLN A 7 9.63 4.98 15.28
N ILE A 8 10.37 4.49 14.29
CA ILE A 8 10.98 3.15 14.31
C ILE A 8 12.02 3.07 15.45
N GLY A 9 12.79 4.14 15.66
CA GLY A 9 13.72 4.28 16.78
C GLY A 9 13.03 4.08 18.13
N MET A 10 11.83 4.63 18.35
CA MET A 10 11.06 4.41 19.59
C MET A 10 10.69 2.94 19.82
N ILE A 11 10.51 2.13 18.77
CA ILE A 11 10.29 0.67 18.90
C ILE A 11 11.55 -0.02 19.44
N PHE A 12 12.73 0.47 19.09
CA PHE A 12 14.02 -0.11 19.50
C PHE A 12 14.66 0.53 20.76
N VAL A 13 14.11 1.64 21.26
CA VAL A 13 14.64 2.39 22.42
C VAL A 13 14.06 1.90 23.76
N ASN A 14 13.11 0.96 23.75
CA ASN A 14 12.61 0.35 24.99
C ASN A 14 13.51 -0.82 25.45
N LYS A 15 13.76 -0.89 26.76
CA LYS A 15 14.82 -1.68 27.42
C LYS A 15 14.70 -3.21 27.31
N SER A 16 13.71 -3.72 26.58
CA SER A 16 13.49 -5.12 26.26
C SER A 16 12.92 -5.22 24.85
N PHE A 17 13.66 -5.84 23.93
CA PHE A 17 13.17 -6.16 22.60
C PHE A 17 12.04 -7.20 22.73
N GLU A 18 10.79 -6.75 22.67
CA GLU A 18 9.63 -7.63 22.61
C GLU A 18 9.42 -8.06 21.16
N ARG A 19 9.44 -9.38 20.92
CA ARG A 19 9.28 -9.94 19.58
C ARG A 19 7.85 -9.66 19.10
N PRO A 20 7.65 -8.94 17.97
CA PRO A 20 6.31 -8.67 17.48
C PRO A 20 5.59 -9.96 17.10
N ASN A 21 4.26 -9.95 17.28
CA ASN A 21 3.42 -11.01 16.75
C ASN A 21 3.33 -10.90 15.21
N TRP A 22 2.68 -11.88 14.57
CA TRP A 22 2.63 -11.94 13.11
C TRP A 22 1.86 -10.77 12.48
N ASP A 23 0.74 -10.37 13.07
CA ASP A 23 -0.07 -9.26 12.56
C ASP A 23 0.70 -7.93 12.65
N GLU A 24 1.36 -7.69 13.79
CA GLU A 24 2.23 -6.53 13.98
C GLU A 24 3.37 -6.51 12.96
N TYR A 25 4.04 -7.65 12.77
CA TYR A 25 5.12 -7.78 11.82
C TYR A 25 4.68 -7.46 10.38
N PHE A 26 3.53 -7.98 9.94
CA PHE A 26 3.03 -7.72 8.59
C PHE A 26 2.44 -6.32 8.41
N MET A 27 1.84 -5.73 9.46
CA MET A 27 1.46 -4.32 9.44
C MET A 27 2.68 -3.39 9.38
N LEU A 28 3.77 -3.71 10.07
CA LEU A 28 5.04 -2.97 9.96
C LEU A 28 5.63 -3.07 8.55
N GLN A 29 5.53 -4.23 7.90
CA GLN A 29 5.91 -4.36 6.49
C GLN A 29 5.02 -3.51 5.56
N ALA A 30 3.71 -3.41 5.84
CA ALA A 30 2.81 -2.54 5.06
C ALA A 30 3.15 -1.05 5.25
N GLU A 31 3.45 -0.62 6.48
CA GLU A 31 3.95 0.74 6.75
C GLU A 31 5.31 1.00 6.06
N LEU A 32 6.20 0.01 6.00
CA LEU A 32 7.46 0.14 5.26
C LEU A 32 7.22 0.26 3.75
N ALA A 33 6.31 -0.55 3.19
CA ALA A 33 5.94 -0.49 1.77
C ALA A 33 5.34 0.89 1.42
N LYS A 34 4.50 1.44 2.29
CA LYS A 34 3.89 2.77 2.16
C LYS A 34 4.93 3.89 1.95
N LEU A 35 6.12 3.78 2.54
CA LEU A 35 7.20 4.77 2.36
C LEU A 35 7.68 4.88 0.90
N ARG A 36 7.38 3.88 0.05
CA ARG A 36 7.67 3.92 -1.39
C ARG A 36 6.56 4.52 -2.24
N SER A 37 5.40 4.85 -1.66
CA SER A 37 4.29 5.48 -2.38
C SER A 37 4.73 6.77 -3.06
N ASN A 38 4.41 6.89 -4.35
CA ASN A 38 4.66 8.13 -5.09
C ASN A 38 3.43 9.06 -5.15
N CYS A 39 2.30 8.64 -4.56
CA CYS A 39 1.06 9.41 -4.54
C CYS A 39 1.13 10.60 -3.57
N ILE A 40 0.77 11.80 -4.03
CA ILE A 40 0.80 13.04 -3.22
C ILE A 40 -0.41 13.21 -2.30
N THR A 41 -1.54 12.55 -2.59
CA THR A 41 -2.76 12.76 -1.80
C THR A 41 -2.78 11.89 -0.55
N ARG A 42 -2.26 10.67 -0.64
CA ARG A 42 -2.23 9.70 0.46
C ARG A 42 -1.20 8.64 0.15
N GLN A 43 -0.43 8.24 1.15
CA GLN A 43 0.51 7.12 1.06
C GLN A 43 -0.13 5.90 1.71
N VAL A 44 -0.20 4.79 0.97
CA VAL A 44 -0.77 3.51 1.38
C VAL A 44 0.20 2.40 1.01
N GLY A 45 0.34 1.42 1.88
CA GLY A 45 1.10 0.19 1.64
C GLY A 45 0.25 -1.03 1.95
N ALA A 46 0.52 -2.13 1.26
CA ALA A 46 -0.18 -3.38 1.41
C ALA A 46 0.77 -4.58 1.31
N VAL A 47 0.43 -5.65 2.01
CA VAL A 47 1.18 -6.91 2.03
C VAL A 47 0.20 -8.07 1.96
N ILE A 48 0.44 -9.02 1.06
CA ILE A 48 -0.28 -10.29 0.99
C ILE A 48 0.61 -11.36 1.60
N VAL A 49 0.06 -12.13 2.52
CA VAL A 49 0.78 -13.20 3.22
C VAL A 49 0.01 -14.51 3.18
N ARG A 50 0.72 -15.62 3.31
CA ARG A 50 0.13 -16.96 3.50
C ARG A 50 1.07 -17.81 4.34
N LYS A 51 0.53 -18.50 5.34
CA LYS A 51 1.32 -19.36 6.26
C LYS A 51 2.56 -18.62 6.83
N ASN A 52 2.34 -17.39 7.31
CA ASN A 52 3.38 -16.50 7.86
C ASN A 52 4.54 -16.22 6.88
N ARG A 53 4.30 -16.29 5.58
CA ARG A 53 5.25 -15.88 4.53
C ARG A 53 4.65 -14.77 3.70
N GLN A 54 5.42 -13.70 3.51
CA GLN A 54 5.08 -12.65 2.57
C GLN A 54 5.08 -13.22 1.15
N LEU A 55 3.98 -13.01 0.44
CA LEU A 55 3.82 -13.36 -0.97
C LEU A 55 4.10 -12.16 -1.87
N ALA A 56 3.47 -11.02 -1.56
CA ALA A 56 3.64 -9.79 -2.33
C ALA A 56 3.51 -8.55 -1.46
N THR A 57 4.09 -7.46 -1.94
CA THR A 57 3.94 -6.12 -1.41
C THR A 57 3.45 -5.19 -2.50
N GLY A 58 2.72 -4.15 -2.08
CA GLY A 58 2.28 -3.06 -2.93
C GLY A 58 2.30 -1.74 -2.20
N TYR A 59 2.42 -0.66 -2.96
CA TYR A 59 2.24 0.72 -2.51
C TYR A 59 1.50 1.46 -3.60
N ASN A 60 0.77 2.52 -3.25
CA ASN A 60 -0.01 3.24 -4.23
C ASN A 60 0.84 4.25 -5.04
N GLY A 61 0.49 4.43 -6.31
CA GLY A 61 1.24 5.31 -7.20
C GLY A 61 0.89 5.14 -8.68
N THR A 62 1.44 6.01 -9.52
CA THR A 62 1.32 5.89 -10.98
C THR A 62 1.94 4.57 -11.49
N PRO A 63 1.47 4.02 -12.63
CA PRO A 63 2.01 2.79 -13.18
C PRO A 63 3.50 2.90 -13.55
N PRO A 64 4.23 1.77 -13.63
CA PRO A 64 5.60 1.74 -14.10
C PRO A 64 5.75 2.41 -15.48
N GLY A 65 6.83 3.17 -15.66
CA GLY A 65 7.11 3.89 -16.91
C GLY A 65 6.36 5.21 -17.07
N ILE A 66 5.45 5.55 -16.16
CA ILE A 66 4.75 6.84 -16.11
C ILE A 66 5.42 7.76 -15.09
N LYS A 67 5.45 9.06 -15.38
CA LYS A 67 5.92 10.09 -14.44
C LYS A 67 5.27 9.89 -13.06
N ASN A 68 6.05 9.98 -11.98
CA ASN A 68 5.51 9.78 -10.63
C ASN A 68 4.42 10.80 -10.32
N CYS A 69 3.45 10.42 -9.47
CA CYS A 69 2.39 11.35 -9.06
C CYS A 69 2.96 12.61 -8.38
N PHE A 70 3.98 12.50 -7.53
CA PHE A 70 4.64 13.67 -6.91
C PHE A 70 5.42 14.54 -7.88
N ASP A 71 5.78 14.02 -9.04
CA ASP A 71 6.39 14.78 -10.12
C ASP A 71 5.34 15.39 -11.07
N GLY A 72 4.05 15.35 -10.70
CA GLY A 72 2.94 15.85 -11.51
C GLY A 72 2.40 14.84 -12.54
N GLY A 73 2.71 13.55 -12.37
CA GLY A 73 2.22 12.49 -13.25
C GLY A 73 0.72 12.22 -13.16
N CYS A 74 0.03 12.70 -12.12
CA CYS A 74 -1.42 12.55 -11.98
C CYS A 74 -2.10 13.91 -11.78
N LYS A 75 -2.74 14.43 -12.84
CA LYS A 75 -3.39 15.75 -12.80
C LYS A 75 -4.52 15.83 -11.78
N ARG A 76 -5.29 14.76 -11.61
CA ARG A 76 -6.37 14.69 -10.61
C ARG A 76 -5.82 14.86 -9.18
N CYS A 77 -4.77 14.13 -8.84
CA CYS A 77 -4.11 14.26 -7.54
C CYS A 77 -3.55 15.67 -7.33
N GLN A 78 -2.97 16.29 -8.37
CA GLN A 78 -2.49 17.67 -8.29
C GLN A 78 -3.64 18.65 -7.98
N LEU A 79 -4.74 18.58 -8.73
CA LEU A 79 -5.91 19.42 -8.50
C LEU A 79 -6.53 19.20 -7.11
N ARG A 80 -6.48 17.96 -6.58
CA ARG A 80 -6.88 17.65 -5.21
C ARG A 80 -6.00 18.34 -4.17
N MET A 81 -4.68 18.39 -4.39
CA MET A 81 -3.74 19.11 -3.52
C MET A 81 -3.89 20.62 -3.61
N GLU A 82 -4.31 21.14 -4.76
CA GLU A 82 -4.65 22.55 -4.96
C GLU A 82 -6.03 22.95 -4.38
N GLY A 83 -6.76 22.01 -3.77
CA GLY A 83 -8.09 22.26 -3.20
C GLY A 83 -9.22 22.41 -4.24
N LYS A 84 -8.96 22.12 -5.52
CA LYS A 84 -9.93 22.25 -6.62
C LYS A 84 -10.84 21.04 -6.81
N ILE A 85 -10.48 19.92 -6.19
CA ILE A 85 -11.25 18.67 -6.21
C ILE A 85 -11.39 18.22 -4.75
N GLU A 86 -12.57 17.74 -4.38
CA GLU A 86 -12.82 17.22 -3.03
C GLU A 86 -12.25 15.80 -2.83
N SER A 87 -12.19 15.36 -1.57
CA SER A 87 -11.87 13.97 -1.28
C SER A 87 -12.92 13.04 -1.89
N GLY A 88 -12.49 11.96 -2.55
CA GLY A 88 -13.41 11.00 -3.20
C GLY A 88 -14.00 11.47 -4.54
N ALA A 89 -13.74 12.69 -5.00
CA ALA A 89 -14.22 13.17 -6.30
C ALA A 89 -13.27 12.81 -7.45
N SER A 90 -13.85 12.66 -8.65
CA SER A 90 -13.18 12.41 -9.94
C SER A 90 -12.18 11.24 -9.89
N LEU A 91 -12.57 10.13 -9.23
CA LEU A 91 -11.71 8.95 -9.04
C LEU A 91 -11.39 8.25 -10.36
N ASP A 92 -12.30 8.29 -11.32
CA ASP A 92 -12.14 7.83 -12.71
C ASP A 92 -10.95 8.48 -13.43
N ARG A 93 -10.53 9.67 -13.00
CA ARG A 93 -9.38 10.41 -13.57
C ARG A 93 -8.07 10.20 -12.79
N CYS A 94 -8.09 9.37 -11.74
CA CYS A 94 -6.89 9.08 -10.98
C CYS A 94 -6.02 8.07 -11.75
N LEU A 95 -4.76 8.44 -12.02
CA LEU A 95 -3.80 7.51 -12.62
C LEU A 95 -3.12 6.60 -11.60
N CYS A 96 -3.23 6.90 -10.30
CA CYS A 96 -2.57 6.11 -9.28
C CYS A 96 -3.32 4.79 -9.02
N ASN A 97 -2.63 3.66 -9.17
CA ASN A 97 -3.11 2.38 -8.67
C ASN A 97 -2.98 2.34 -7.15
N HIS A 98 -3.91 1.64 -6.51
CA HIS A 98 -3.93 1.44 -5.07
C HIS A 98 -2.90 0.40 -4.62
N ALA A 99 -2.51 0.43 -3.35
CA ALA A 99 -1.48 -0.45 -2.82
C ALA A 99 -1.92 -1.91 -2.87
N GLU A 100 -3.18 -2.16 -2.52
CA GLU A 100 -3.84 -3.45 -2.52
C GLU A 100 -3.89 -4.03 -3.94
N ALA A 101 -4.32 -3.22 -4.92
CA ALA A 101 -4.34 -3.60 -6.32
C ALA A 101 -2.94 -3.94 -6.83
N ASN A 102 -1.94 -3.13 -6.49
CA ASN A 102 -0.55 -3.38 -6.87
C ASN A 102 0.00 -4.66 -6.24
N ALA A 103 -0.33 -4.97 -4.98
CA ALA A 103 0.07 -6.22 -4.34
C ALA A 103 -0.57 -7.44 -5.04
N ILE A 104 -1.85 -7.36 -5.40
CA ILE A 104 -2.57 -8.41 -6.13
C ILE A 104 -1.97 -8.60 -7.54
N MET A 105 -1.75 -7.51 -8.28
CA MET A 105 -1.14 -7.58 -9.62
C MET A 105 0.28 -8.13 -9.57
N HIS A 106 1.05 -7.84 -8.52
CA HIS A 106 2.38 -8.38 -8.34
C HIS A 106 2.34 -9.92 -8.26
N CYS A 107 1.37 -10.48 -7.53
CA CYS A 107 1.16 -11.93 -7.53
C CYS A 107 0.86 -12.47 -8.94
N ALA A 108 -0.03 -11.80 -9.68
CA ALA A 108 -0.38 -12.21 -11.03
C ALA A 108 0.81 -12.16 -12.02
N ILE A 109 1.61 -11.10 -11.96
CA ILE A 109 2.80 -10.91 -12.82
C ILE A 109 3.84 -12.00 -12.58
N LEU A 110 4.08 -12.37 -11.32
CA LEU A 110 5.10 -13.36 -10.97
C LEU A 110 4.58 -14.80 -10.99
N GLY A 111 3.31 -15.03 -11.35
CA GLY A 111 2.70 -16.35 -11.28
C GLY A 111 2.66 -16.91 -9.85
N ILE A 112 2.66 -16.03 -8.84
CA ILE A 112 2.48 -16.45 -7.46
C ILE A 112 1.01 -16.83 -7.32
N GLU A 113 0.76 -18.07 -6.90
CA GLU A 113 -0.58 -18.55 -6.59
C GLU A 113 -1.14 -17.83 -5.36
N ALA A 114 -1.55 -16.58 -5.54
CA ALA A 114 -2.30 -15.80 -4.55
C ALA A 114 -3.79 -16.13 -4.57
N GLY A 115 -4.27 -16.74 -5.66
CA GLY A 115 -5.64 -17.22 -5.77
C GLY A 115 -5.84 -18.52 -4.99
N ILE A 116 -5.64 -18.53 -3.67
CA ILE A 116 -5.77 -19.74 -2.85
C ILE A 116 -6.17 -19.36 -1.43
N ALA A 117 -7.31 -19.89 -1.01
CA ALA A 117 -7.87 -19.86 0.34
C ALA A 117 -6.80 -19.80 1.45
N GLY A 118 -6.98 -18.84 2.37
CA GLY A 118 -6.14 -18.67 3.56
C GLY A 118 -4.96 -17.71 3.39
N ALA A 119 -4.96 -16.89 2.33
CA ALA A 119 -4.14 -15.69 2.29
C ALA A 119 -4.75 -14.56 3.14
N ILE A 120 -3.92 -13.65 3.63
CA ILE A 120 -4.34 -12.47 4.39
C ILE A 120 -3.72 -11.22 3.74
N LEU A 121 -4.55 -10.20 3.49
CA LEU A 121 -4.14 -8.89 2.99
C LEU A 121 -4.08 -7.90 4.16
N TYR A 122 -2.88 -7.45 4.51
CA TYR A 122 -2.65 -6.33 5.42
C TYR A 122 -2.53 -5.05 4.60
N THR A 123 -3.19 -3.97 5.03
CA THR A 123 -3.14 -2.66 4.35
C THR A 123 -3.16 -1.54 5.37
N THR A 124 -2.39 -0.48 5.14
CA THR A 124 -2.30 0.68 6.04
C THR A 124 -3.53 1.59 5.98
N PHE A 125 -4.48 1.30 5.08
CA PHE A 125 -5.71 2.06 4.93
C PHE A 125 -6.87 1.14 4.54
N VAL A 126 -8.09 1.46 5.00
CA VAL A 126 -9.29 0.69 4.66
C VAL A 126 -9.44 0.60 3.13
N PRO A 127 -9.55 -0.61 2.56
CA PRO A 127 -9.60 -0.77 1.12
C PRO A 127 -10.85 -0.14 0.51
N CYS A 128 -10.68 0.45 -0.68
CA CYS A 128 -11.82 0.97 -1.43
C CYS A 128 -12.66 -0.18 -1.99
N LEU A 129 -13.88 0.11 -2.44
CA LEU A 129 -14.80 -0.88 -2.98
C LEU A 129 -14.16 -1.75 -4.09
N GLU A 130 -13.39 -1.16 -5.01
CA GLU A 130 -12.75 -1.91 -6.09
C GLU A 130 -11.64 -2.83 -5.58
N CYS A 131 -10.81 -2.38 -4.64
CA CYS A 131 -9.79 -3.23 -4.02
C CYS A 131 -10.41 -4.36 -3.21
N THR A 132 -11.52 -4.09 -2.51
CA THR A 132 -12.28 -5.10 -1.77
C THR A 132 -12.87 -6.15 -2.71
N LYS A 133 -13.49 -5.73 -3.83
CA LYS A 133 -13.99 -6.66 -4.85
C LYS A 133 -12.87 -7.53 -5.40
N MET A 134 -11.70 -6.95 -5.72
CA MET A 134 -10.55 -7.71 -6.19
C MET A 134 -10.07 -8.72 -5.15
N ALA A 135 -9.90 -8.30 -3.89
CA ALA A 135 -9.49 -9.17 -2.80
C ALA A 135 -10.46 -10.34 -2.59
N ILE A 136 -11.76 -10.08 -2.58
CA ILE A 136 -12.79 -11.14 -2.47
C ILE A 136 -12.76 -12.09 -3.67
N THR A 137 -12.52 -11.57 -4.87
CA THR A 137 -12.52 -12.37 -6.11
C THR A 137 -11.34 -13.33 -6.17
N ILE A 138 -10.17 -12.92 -5.69
CA ILE A 138 -8.98 -13.78 -5.68
C ILE A 138 -9.01 -14.81 -4.53
N GLY A 139 -9.81 -14.57 -3.49
CA GLY A 139 -9.94 -15.46 -2.32
C GLY A 139 -8.85 -15.28 -1.28
#